data_AF-A0A353X171-F1
#
_entry.id   AF-A0A353X171-F1
#
_cell.length_a   1.000
_cell.length_b   1.000
_cell.length_c   1.000
_cell.angle_alpha   90.00
_cell.angle_beta   90.00
_cell.angle_gamma   90.00
#
_symmetry.space_group_name_H-M   'P 1'
#
loop_
_entity.id
_entity.type
_entity.pdbx_description
1 polymer ?
#
loop_
_entity_poly.entity_id
_entity_poly.type
_entity_poly.pdbx_seq_one_letter_code
_entity_poly.pdbx_strand_id
1 'polypeptide(L)'
;EYKYVVPKGYVRFLGKVAELADKGIPVIFFTGNHDLWMRNYLTDELGVKLYHDPIEIQVGEQKLFVGHGDGLGPGDATYKFLKKLFKSKILQWIFTRLHPNFSFWLATNWSKKSRSQNLEKEEPFLDEKEWLFQFAKAMEQKNHFDYYIFGHRHMALQMKVSPNSTYINLGEWLGTCSYVSYDGTRAELLYFEK
;
A
#
# COMPACT_ATOMS: atom_id res chain seq x y z
N GLU A 1 -16.75 0.34 -2.56
CA GLU A 1 -16.86 0.80 -3.96
C GLU A 1 -18.33 1.05 -4.28
N TYR A 2 -18.65 2.17 -4.90
CA TYR A 2 -19.99 2.42 -5.44
C TYR A 2 -20.18 1.63 -6.74
N LYS A 3 -21.37 1.05 -6.95
CA LYS A 3 -21.61 0.20 -8.14
C LYS A 3 -21.52 0.94 -9.48
N TYR A 4 -21.92 2.21 -9.51
CA TYR A 4 -22.06 2.97 -10.76
C TYR A 4 -21.37 4.35 -10.71
N VAL A 5 -20.59 4.63 -9.66
CA VAL A 5 -19.99 5.96 -9.46
C VAL A 5 -18.48 5.84 -9.40
N VAL A 6 -17.82 6.53 -10.32
CA VAL A 6 -16.36 6.72 -10.32
C VAL A 6 -16.05 8.11 -9.76
N PRO A 7 -15.15 8.24 -8.77
CA PRO A 7 -14.75 9.54 -8.23
C PRO A 7 -14.11 10.43 -9.30
N LYS A 8 -14.49 11.71 -9.33
CA LYS A 8 -13.87 12.71 -10.22
C LYS A 8 -12.44 13.04 -9.77
N GLY A 9 -11.58 13.43 -10.71
CA GLY A 9 -10.23 13.96 -10.44
C GLY A 9 -9.07 13.04 -10.83
N TYR A 10 -9.36 11.77 -11.14
CA TYR A 10 -8.31 10.75 -11.37
C TYR A 10 -8.19 10.26 -12.82
N VAL A 11 -9.02 10.78 -13.74
CA VAL A 11 -9.14 10.25 -15.11
C VAL A 11 -7.81 10.19 -15.87
N ARG A 12 -6.93 11.19 -15.71
CA ARG A 12 -5.63 11.21 -16.39
C ARG A 12 -4.68 10.14 -15.85
N PHE A 13 -4.71 9.91 -14.54
CA PHE A 13 -3.92 8.86 -13.90
C PHE A 13 -4.43 7.48 -14.33
N LEU A 14 -5.75 7.26 -14.24
CA LEU A 14 -6.37 6.00 -14.66
C LEU A 14 -6.09 5.71 -16.15
N GLY A 15 -6.16 6.71 -17.01
CA GLY A 15 -5.81 6.57 -18.42
C GLY A 15 -4.35 6.16 -18.67
N LYS A 16 -3.41 6.62 -17.83
CA LYS A 16 -2.00 6.20 -17.91
C LYS A 16 -1.78 4.77 -17.42
N VAL A 17 -2.52 4.35 -16.40
CA VAL A 17 -2.51 2.97 -15.92
C VAL A 17 -3.08 2.03 -17.00
N ALA A 18 -4.20 2.40 -17.61
CA ALA A 18 -4.78 1.65 -18.73
C ALA A 18 -3.80 1.53 -19.90
N GLU A 19 -3.13 2.62 -20.29
CA GLU A 19 -2.14 2.60 -21.37
C GLU A 19 -1.01 1.58 -21.12
N LEU A 20 -0.57 1.42 -19.87
CA LEU A 20 0.44 0.41 -19.51
C LEU A 20 -0.11 -1.01 -19.59
N ALA A 21 -1.31 -1.23 -19.05
CA ALA A 21 -1.97 -2.53 -19.09
C ALA A 21 -2.27 -2.98 -20.54
N ASP A 22 -2.75 -2.07 -21.39
CA ASP A 22 -3.04 -2.31 -22.81
C ASP A 22 -1.79 -2.66 -23.62
N LYS A 23 -0.60 -2.20 -23.18
CA LYS A 23 0.69 -2.59 -23.75
C LYS A 23 1.17 -3.97 -23.28
N GLY A 24 0.38 -4.67 -22.46
CA GLY A 24 0.72 -5.98 -21.90
C GLY A 24 1.67 -5.91 -20.70
N ILE A 25 1.88 -4.73 -20.09
CA ILE A 25 2.68 -4.60 -18.88
C ILE A 25 1.78 -4.93 -17.67
N PRO A 26 2.05 -5.99 -16.89
CA PRO A 26 1.22 -6.33 -15.75
C PRO A 26 1.28 -5.24 -14.68
N VAL A 27 0.11 -4.71 -14.29
CA VAL A 27 -0.01 -3.75 -13.20
C VAL A 27 -0.65 -4.43 -12.01
N ILE A 28 0.05 -4.39 -10.87
CA ILE A 28 -0.44 -4.92 -9.59
C ILE A 28 -0.69 -3.75 -8.64
N PHE A 29 -1.85 -3.73 -8.00
CA PHE A 29 -2.23 -2.71 -7.03
C PHE A 29 -2.52 -3.35 -5.68
N PHE A 30 -1.79 -2.90 -4.65
CA PHE A 30 -2.04 -3.27 -3.26
C PHE A 30 -2.89 -2.19 -2.61
N THR A 31 -4.09 -2.55 -2.11
CA THR A 31 -4.92 -1.56 -1.41
C THR A 31 -4.28 -1.15 -0.10
N GLY A 32 -4.18 0.16 0.14
CA GLY A 32 -3.74 0.69 1.42
C GLY A 32 -4.88 1.02 2.38
N ASN A 33 -4.52 1.67 3.48
CA ASN A 33 -5.44 2.11 4.52
C ASN A 33 -6.46 3.18 4.04
N HIS A 34 -6.19 3.85 2.91
CA HIS A 34 -7.11 4.81 2.29
C HIS A 34 -8.00 4.20 1.19
N ASP A 35 -7.65 3.01 0.71
CA ASP A 35 -8.25 2.37 -0.47
C ASP A 35 -8.95 1.05 -0.11
N LEU A 36 -9.22 0.82 1.18
CA LEU A 36 -9.78 -0.43 1.74
C LEU A 36 -11.09 -0.89 1.09
N TRP A 37 -11.79 0.02 0.40
CA TRP A 37 -13.09 -0.23 -0.21
C TRP A 37 -13.04 -0.36 -1.73
N MET A 38 -11.86 -0.31 -2.35
CA MET A 38 -11.70 -0.70 -3.75
C MET A 38 -12.06 -2.18 -3.89
N ARG A 39 -12.71 -2.57 -5.00
CA ARG A 39 -13.11 -3.97 -5.21
C ARG A 39 -12.64 -4.49 -6.55
N ASN A 40 -13.36 -4.16 -7.61
CA ASN A 40 -13.10 -4.73 -8.93
C ASN A 40 -13.05 -3.68 -10.02
N TYR A 41 -13.36 -2.41 -9.73
CA TYR A 41 -13.28 -1.35 -10.74
C TYR A 41 -11.94 -1.31 -11.50
N LEU A 42 -10.79 -1.29 -10.80
CA LEU A 42 -9.49 -1.27 -11.49
C LEU A 42 -9.20 -2.57 -12.26
N THR A 43 -9.69 -3.71 -11.75
CA THR A 43 -9.51 -5.01 -12.40
C THR A 43 -10.31 -5.09 -13.68
N ASP A 44 -11.59 -4.77 -13.60
CA ASP A 44 -12.56 -4.94 -14.70
C ASP A 44 -12.37 -3.88 -15.78
N GLU A 45 -12.01 -2.65 -15.40
CA GLU A 45 -11.92 -1.52 -16.35
C GLU A 45 -10.50 -1.23 -16.84
N LEU A 46 -9.47 -1.61 -16.08
CA LEU A 46 -8.07 -1.27 -16.41
C LEU A 46 -7.14 -2.49 -16.49
N GLY A 47 -7.64 -3.71 -16.28
CA GLY A 47 -6.81 -4.92 -16.29
C GLY A 47 -5.80 -5.02 -15.15
N VAL A 48 -5.98 -4.24 -14.07
CA VAL A 48 -5.07 -4.21 -12.92
C VAL A 48 -5.35 -5.37 -11.97
N LYS A 49 -4.32 -6.06 -11.49
CA LYS A 49 -4.49 -7.10 -10.47
C LYS A 49 -4.53 -6.49 -9.07
N LEU A 50 -5.70 -6.56 -8.43
CA LEU A 50 -5.91 -6.02 -7.09
C LEU A 50 -5.58 -7.04 -5.99
N TYR A 51 -4.83 -6.61 -4.98
CA TYR A 51 -4.58 -7.37 -3.75
C TYR A 51 -4.87 -6.54 -2.50
N HIS A 52 -5.53 -7.17 -1.52
CA HIS A 52 -5.87 -6.55 -0.24
C HIS A 52 -4.90 -6.89 0.89
N ASP A 53 -4.12 -7.95 0.70
CA ASP A 53 -3.17 -8.48 1.67
C ASP A 53 -1.82 -8.68 0.94
N PRO A 54 -0.70 -8.74 1.68
CA PRO A 54 0.60 -9.01 1.09
C PRO A 54 0.62 -10.35 0.35
N ILE A 55 1.47 -10.44 -0.68
CA ILE A 55 1.65 -11.64 -1.48
C ILE A 55 3.11 -12.06 -1.51
N GLU A 56 3.30 -13.34 -1.77
CA GLU A 56 4.60 -13.94 -2.09
C GLU A 56 4.77 -13.93 -3.61
N ILE A 57 5.90 -13.42 -4.09
CA ILE A 57 6.28 -13.42 -5.50
C ILE A 57 7.60 -14.17 -5.62
N GLN A 58 7.61 -15.21 -6.43
CA GLN A 58 8.82 -15.95 -6.80
C GLN A 58 9.32 -15.44 -8.15
N VAL A 59 10.57 -14.96 -8.21
CA VAL A 59 11.24 -14.61 -9.47
C VAL A 59 12.58 -15.33 -9.53
N GLY A 60 12.70 -16.29 -10.46
CA GLY A 60 13.84 -17.21 -10.47
C GLY A 60 13.92 -17.96 -9.13
N GLU A 61 15.06 -17.87 -8.46
CA GLU A 61 15.28 -18.46 -7.13
C GLU A 61 14.93 -17.50 -5.97
N GLN A 62 14.67 -16.22 -6.25
CA GLN A 62 14.42 -15.21 -5.23
C GLN A 62 12.93 -15.11 -4.87
N LYS A 63 12.68 -14.92 -3.56
CA LYS A 63 11.37 -14.75 -2.93
C LYS A 63 11.19 -13.33 -2.43
N LEU A 64 10.13 -12.68 -2.91
CA LEU A 64 9.76 -11.34 -2.52
C LEU A 64 8.42 -11.39 -1.78
N PHE A 65 8.34 -10.73 -0.62
CA PHE A 65 7.12 -10.55 0.13
C PHE A 65 6.66 -9.11 0.00
N VAL A 66 5.57 -8.87 -0.72
CA VAL A 66 5.19 -7.52 -1.19
C VAL A 66 3.79 -7.16 -0.72
N GLY A 67 3.60 -5.95 -0.20
CA GLY A 67 2.28 -5.43 0.16
C GLY A 67 2.29 -3.97 0.60
N HIS A 68 1.15 -3.42 1.02
CA HIS A 68 1.09 -2.05 1.52
C HIS A 68 1.76 -1.88 2.89
N GLY A 69 1.51 -2.81 3.82
CA GLY A 69 2.11 -2.83 5.16
C GLY A 69 1.20 -2.34 6.30
N ASP A 70 0.01 -1.82 6.01
CA ASP A 70 -0.91 -1.32 7.04
C ASP A 70 -1.46 -2.44 7.96
N GLY A 71 -1.27 -2.26 9.27
CA GLY A 71 -1.72 -3.22 10.27
C GLY A 71 -0.90 -4.51 10.34
N LEU A 72 0.28 -4.57 9.69
CA LEU A 72 1.29 -5.60 9.95
C LEU A 72 2.12 -5.22 11.18
N GLY A 73 2.81 -6.22 11.76
CA GLY A 73 3.67 -6.03 12.93
C GLY A 73 2.91 -5.82 14.24
N PRO A 74 3.63 -5.61 15.35
CA PRO A 74 3.02 -5.35 16.65
C PRO A 74 2.49 -3.91 16.77
N GLY A 75 1.66 -3.67 17.78
CA GLY A 75 1.12 -2.33 18.05
C GLY A 75 -0.10 -1.96 17.22
N ASP A 76 -0.41 -0.66 17.23
CA ASP A 76 -1.50 0.02 16.53
C ASP A 76 -2.88 -0.65 16.66
N ALA A 77 -3.25 -0.99 17.89
CA ALA A 77 -4.51 -1.67 18.21
C ALA A 77 -5.73 -0.85 17.76
N THR A 78 -5.67 0.48 17.89
CA THR A 78 -6.73 1.39 17.47
C THR A 78 -6.94 1.33 15.96
N TYR A 79 -5.88 1.46 15.17
CA TYR A 79 -5.99 1.35 13.72
C TYR A 79 -6.45 -0.04 13.29
N LYS A 80 -5.91 -1.12 13.88
CA LYS A 80 -6.34 -2.50 13.56
C LYS A 80 -7.83 -2.71 13.87
N PHE A 81 -8.32 -2.12 14.94
CA PHE A 81 -9.75 -2.11 15.25
C PHE A 81 -10.56 -1.30 14.23
N LEU A 82 -10.12 -0.09 13.89
CA LEU A 82 -10.76 0.74 12.85
C LEU A 82 -10.77 0.01 11.49
N LYS A 83 -9.67 -0.62 11.09
CA LYS A 83 -9.56 -1.43 9.86
C LYS A 83 -10.60 -2.54 9.84
N LYS A 84 -10.87 -3.20 10.97
CA LYS A 84 -11.97 -4.19 11.08
C LYS A 84 -13.34 -3.55 10.86
N LEU A 85 -13.60 -2.37 11.44
CA LEU A 85 -14.84 -1.63 11.20
C LEU A 85 -14.99 -1.24 9.73
N PHE A 86 -13.94 -0.68 9.11
CA PHE A 86 -13.96 -0.33 7.70
C PHE A 86 -14.13 -1.55 6.78
N LYS A 87 -13.60 -2.72 7.15
CA LYS A 87 -13.83 -3.96 6.39
C LYS A 87 -15.22 -4.59 6.63
N SER A 88 -16.05 -4.05 7.53
CA SER A 88 -17.41 -4.56 7.77
C SER A 88 -18.31 -4.36 6.56
N LYS A 89 -18.84 -5.46 6.01
CA LYS A 89 -19.78 -5.44 4.87
C LYS A 89 -21.06 -4.66 5.17
N ILE A 90 -21.53 -4.69 6.42
CA ILE A 90 -22.73 -3.96 6.85
C ILE A 90 -22.45 -2.46 6.83
N LEU A 91 -21.33 -2.01 7.41
CA LEU A 91 -20.99 -0.58 7.43
C LEU A 91 -20.71 -0.06 6.02
N GLN A 92 -20.01 -0.83 5.19
CA GLN A 92 -19.84 -0.51 3.77
C GLN A 92 -21.18 -0.40 3.05
N TRP A 93 -22.10 -1.35 3.27
CA TRP A 93 -23.42 -1.31 2.67
C TRP A 93 -24.20 -0.06 3.07
N ILE A 94 -24.24 0.28 4.36
CA ILE A 94 -24.90 1.49 4.87
C ILE A 94 -24.27 2.74 4.22
N PHE A 95 -22.95 2.85 4.24
CA PHE A 95 -22.25 4.02 3.70
C PHE A 95 -22.48 4.19 2.20
N THR A 96 -22.54 3.10 1.42
CA THR A 96 -22.82 3.16 -0.02
C THR A 96 -24.26 3.61 -0.35
N ARG A 97 -25.16 3.73 0.63
CA ARG A 97 -26.51 4.31 0.45
C ARG A 97 -26.57 5.82 0.64
N LEU A 98 -25.53 6.40 1.23
CA LEU A 98 -25.40 7.85 1.27
C LEU A 98 -25.12 8.37 -0.14
N HIS A 99 -25.70 9.53 -0.45
CA HIS A 99 -25.51 10.17 -1.75
C HIS A 99 -24.00 10.35 -2.03
N PRO A 100 -23.48 9.94 -3.21
CA PRO A 100 -22.04 9.93 -3.46
C PRO A 100 -21.34 11.26 -3.17
N ASN A 101 -21.95 12.40 -3.55
CA ASN A 101 -21.38 13.72 -3.23
C ASN A 101 -21.15 13.93 -1.72
N PHE A 102 -22.09 13.49 -0.87
CA PHE A 102 -21.96 13.62 0.57
C PHE A 102 -20.89 12.65 1.12
N SER A 103 -20.93 11.40 0.67
CA SER A 103 -19.97 10.38 1.08
C SER A 103 -18.53 10.70 0.71
N PHE A 104 -18.30 11.14 -0.52
CA PHE A 104 -16.98 11.55 -0.97
C PHE A 104 -16.54 12.84 -0.27
N TRP A 105 -17.44 13.80 -0.04
CA TRP A 105 -17.12 14.96 0.79
C TRP A 105 -16.67 14.53 2.20
N LEU A 106 -17.40 13.63 2.86
CA LEU A 106 -17.05 13.15 4.20
C LEU A 106 -15.69 12.42 4.20
N ALA A 107 -15.50 11.47 3.28
CA ALA A 107 -14.27 10.68 3.18
C ALA A 107 -13.05 11.54 2.85
N THR A 108 -13.17 12.48 1.91
CA THR A 108 -12.06 13.37 1.53
C THR A 108 -11.69 14.34 2.63
N ASN A 109 -12.67 14.93 3.34
CA ASN A 109 -12.38 15.80 4.48
C ASN A 109 -11.73 15.03 5.63
N TRP A 110 -12.21 13.83 5.94
CA TRP A 110 -11.58 13.00 6.97
C TRP A 110 -10.15 12.63 6.58
N SER A 111 -9.92 12.19 5.34
CA SER A 111 -8.58 11.86 4.86
C SER A 111 -7.63 13.06 4.91
N LYS A 112 -8.09 14.27 4.56
CA LYS A 112 -7.30 15.50 4.66
C LYS A 112 -6.92 15.82 6.11
N LYS A 113 -7.88 15.75 7.02
CA LYS A 113 -7.66 16.01 8.45
C LYS A 113 -6.72 14.99 9.08
N SER A 114 -6.88 13.72 8.76
CA SER A 114 -5.97 12.66 9.24
C SER A 114 -4.55 12.88 8.71
N ARG A 115 -4.42 13.27 7.43
CA ARG A 115 -3.11 13.55 6.84
C ARG A 115 -2.45 14.79 7.45
N SER A 116 -3.19 15.88 7.68
CA SER A 116 -2.61 17.08 8.29
C SER A 116 -2.13 16.82 9.72
N GLN A 117 -2.89 16.05 10.50
CA GLN A 117 -2.50 15.65 11.86
C GLN A 117 -1.24 14.76 11.88
N ASN A 118 -1.03 13.96 10.84
CA ASN A 118 0.16 13.12 10.70
C ASN A 118 1.34 13.92 10.12
N LEU A 119 1.14 14.87 9.21
CA LEU A 119 2.22 15.71 8.66
C LEU A 119 2.79 16.68 9.69
N GLU A 120 1.97 17.16 10.63
CA GLU A 120 2.44 17.96 11.78
C GLU A 120 3.32 17.15 12.75
N LYS A 121 3.33 15.82 12.63
CA LYS A 121 4.14 14.92 13.43
C LYS A 121 5.11 14.18 12.52
N GLU A 122 6.33 14.69 12.37
CA GLU A 122 7.39 13.87 11.80
C GLU A 122 7.52 12.60 12.64
N GLU A 123 7.08 11.46 12.11
CA GLU A 123 7.23 10.21 12.81
C GLU A 123 8.71 9.84 12.80
N PRO A 124 9.35 9.72 13.99
CA PRO A 124 10.77 9.44 14.06
C PRO A 124 11.05 8.04 13.51
N PHE A 125 12.22 7.88 12.91
CA PHE A 125 12.75 6.56 12.63
C PHE A 125 13.01 5.82 13.95
N LEU A 126 12.46 4.62 14.08
CA LEU A 126 12.48 3.82 15.30
C LEU A 126 13.53 2.70 15.28
N ASP A 127 14.36 2.63 14.24
CA ASP A 127 15.39 1.59 14.10
C ASP A 127 14.79 0.17 14.18
N GLU A 128 15.39 -0.73 14.95
CA GLU A 128 14.89 -2.07 15.31
C GLU A 128 13.44 -2.10 15.84
N LYS A 129 12.89 -0.94 16.26
CA LYS A 129 11.50 -0.83 16.75
C LYS A 129 10.48 -0.52 15.67
N GLU A 130 10.88 -0.36 14.41
CA GLU A 130 9.96 -0.23 13.28
C GLU A 130 9.05 -1.48 13.19
N TRP A 131 7.73 -1.29 13.29
CA TRP A 131 6.78 -2.42 13.39
C TRP A 131 6.83 -3.33 12.15
N LEU A 132 7.08 -2.76 10.97
CA LEU A 132 7.18 -3.50 9.70
C LEU A 132 8.49 -4.28 9.64
N PHE A 133 9.57 -3.72 10.19
CA PHE A 133 10.83 -4.42 10.31
C PHE A 133 10.74 -5.58 11.32
N GLN A 134 10.06 -5.37 12.45
CA GLN A 134 9.77 -6.44 13.40
C GLN A 134 8.88 -7.53 12.80
N PHE A 135 7.90 -7.15 11.99
CA PHE A 135 7.11 -8.11 11.22
C PHE A 135 7.98 -8.94 10.28
N ALA A 136 8.87 -8.28 9.51
CA ALA A 136 9.78 -8.97 8.61
C ALA A 136 10.71 -9.95 9.37
N LYS A 137 11.29 -9.54 10.51
CA LYS A 137 12.08 -10.44 11.37
C LYS A 137 11.28 -11.63 11.88
N ALA A 138 10.04 -11.42 12.29
CA ALA A 138 9.18 -12.51 12.79
C ALA A 138 8.75 -13.47 11.66
N MET A 139 8.56 -12.95 10.45
CA MET A 139 8.24 -13.76 9.26
C MET A 139 9.44 -14.58 8.82
N GLU A 140 10.64 -13.98 8.82
CA GLU A 140 11.90 -14.61 8.44
C GLU A 140 12.22 -15.86 9.29
N GLN A 141 11.83 -15.86 10.56
CA GLN A 141 11.96 -17.02 11.44
C GLN A 141 11.10 -18.21 11.02
N LYS A 142 10.06 -17.99 10.21
CA LYS A 142 9.09 -19.00 9.79
C LYS A 142 9.27 -19.40 8.33
N ASN A 143 9.49 -18.42 7.45
CA ASN A 143 9.69 -18.62 6.03
C ASN A 143 10.64 -17.54 5.52
N HIS A 144 11.68 -17.94 4.80
CA HIS A 144 12.68 -17.03 4.28
C HIS A 144 12.17 -16.29 3.04
N PHE A 145 12.46 -14.98 2.98
CA PHE A 145 12.31 -14.15 1.80
C PHE A 145 13.57 -13.30 1.60
N ASP A 146 14.05 -13.21 0.37
CA ASP A 146 15.19 -12.35 0.02
C ASP A 146 14.85 -10.87 0.24
N TYR A 147 13.60 -10.49 -0.05
CA TYR A 147 13.12 -9.13 0.10
C TYR A 147 11.73 -9.03 0.72
N TYR A 148 11.58 -8.16 1.72
CA TYR A 148 10.29 -7.69 2.23
C TYR A 148 10.07 -6.26 1.73
N ILE A 149 9.10 -6.03 0.86
CA ILE A 149 8.87 -4.73 0.22
C ILE A 149 7.50 -4.19 0.62
N PHE A 150 7.50 -3.07 1.35
CA PHE A 150 6.30 -2.44 1.86
C PHE A 150 6.26 -0.94 1.59
N GLY A 151 5.11 -0.31 1.85
CA GLY A 151 4.94 1.14 1.91
C GLY A 151 4.47 1.57 3.30
N HIS A 152 3.44 2.42 3.37
CA HIS A 152 2.76 2.81 4.61
C HIS A 152 3.55 3.66 5.63
N ARG A 153 4.85 3.44 5.87
CA ARG A 153 5.64 4.32 6.77
C ARG A 153 5.94 5.69 6.18
N HIS A 154 5.75 5.86 4.87
CA HIS A 154 6.07 7.08 4.10
C HIS A 154 7.54 7.52 4.23
N MET A 155 8.40 6.62 4.70
CA MET A 155 9.83 6.82 4.90
C MET A 155 10.59 5.80 4.07
N ALA A 156 11.53 6.28 3.24
CA ALA A 156 12.37 5.42 2.43
C ALA A 156 13.39 4.73 3.35
N LEU A 157 13.24 3.42 3.58
CA LEU A 157 14.08 2.64 4.49
C LEU A 157 14.61 1.40 3.78
N GLN A 158 15.85 1.03 4.09
CA GLN A 158 16.46 -0.22 3.66
C GLN A 158 17.27 -0.80 4.82
N MET A 159 16.84 -1.96 5.34
CA MET A 159 17.39 -2.55 6.55
C MET A 159 17.60 -4.06 6.37
N LYS A 160 18.69 -4.61 6.91
CA LYS A 160 18.97 -6.05 6.86
C LYS A 160 18.12 -6.80 7.89
N VAL A 161 17.30 -7.74 7.43
CA VAL A 161 16.50 -8.63 8.29
C VAL A 161 17.36 -9.81 8.75
N SER A 162 18.18 -10.34 7.83
CA SER A 162 19.20 -11.37 8.03
C SER A 162 20.36 -11.13 7.03
N PRO A 163 21.46 -11.90 7.04
CA PRO A 163 22.54 -11.74 6.05
C PRO A 163 22.04 -11.80 4.59
N ASN A 164 21.02 -12.63 4.33
CA ASN A 164 20.46 -12.88 3.00
C ASN A 164 19.06 -12.28 2.80
N SER A 165 18.56 -11.47 3.74
CA SER A 165 17.21 -10.89 3.65
C SER A 165 17.22 -9.39 3.93
N THR A 166 16.47 -8.64 3.13
CA THR A 166 16.42 -7.17 3.21
C THR A 166 14.98 -6.68 3.28
N TYR A 167 14.68 -5.83 4.26
CA TYR A 167 13.44 -5.08 4.35
C TYR A 167 13.62 -3.73 3.64
N ILE A 168 12.70 -3.42 2.74
CA ILE A 168 12.63 -2.16 2.03
C ILE A 168 11.26 -1.53 2.27
N ASN A 169 11.26 -0.30 2.77
CA ASN A 169 10.07 0.52 2.86
C ASN A 169 10.13 1.65 1.84
N LEU A 170 9.07 1.79 1.04
CA LEU A 170 8.91 2.90 0.12
C LEU A 170 8.50 4.17 0.87
N GLY A 171 9.14 5.28 0.50
CA GLY A 171 8.69 6.62 0.84
C GLY A 171 7.42 7.03 0.08
N GLU A 172 7.16 8.33 0.03
CA GLU A 172 5.97 8.88 -0.61
C GLU A 172 6.32 9.79 -1.81
N TRP A 173 5.33 9.99 -2.69
CA TRP A 173 5.46 10.81 -3.91
C TRP A 173 5.23 12.31 -3.69
N LEU A 174 5.28 12.78 -2.43
CA LEU A 174 5.21 14.20 -2.07
C LEU A 174 6.61 14.75 -1.77
N GLY A 175 7.38 14.04 -0.96
CA GLY A 175 8.76 14.37 -0.60
C GLY A 175 9.78 13.58 -1.41
N THR A 176 10.10 12.37 -0.92
CA THR A 176 11.25 11.55 -1.36
C THR A 176 11.12 10.98 -2.77
N CYS A 177 9.92 10.69 -3.25
CA CYS A 177 9.66 10.10 -4.57
C CYS A 177 10.49 8.83 -4.84
N SER A 178 10.58 7.98 -3.82
CA SER A 178 11.33 6.72 -3.91
C SER A 178 10.52 5.60 -4.57
N TYR A 179 11.21 4.70 -5.25
CA TYR A 179 10.65 3.48 -5.82
C TYR A 179 11.67 2.34 -5.69
N VAL A 180 11.21 1.09 -5.79
CA VAL A 180 12.11 -0.08 -5.87
C VAL A 180 12.15 -0.58 -7.30
N SER A 181 13.37 -0.75 -7.81
CA SER A 181 13.61 -1.49 -9.05
C SER A 181 14.16 -2.87 -8.71
N TYR A 182 13.62 -3.90 -9.36
CA TYR A 182 14.12 -5.27 -9.25
C TYR A 182 14.40 -5.80 -10.65
N ASP A 183 15.65 -6.16 -10.93
CA ASP A 183 16.12 -6.54 -12.26
C ASP A 183 16.12 -8.07 -12.50
N GLY A 184 15.61 -8.86 -11.54
CA GLY A 184 15.70 -10.32 -11.55
C GLY A 184 16.87 -10.88 -10.73
N THR A 185 17.74 -10.02 -10.21
CA THR A 185 18.87 -10.43 -9.35
C THR A 185 18.96 -9.63 -8.05
N ARG A 186 18.62 -8.35 -8.09
CA ARG A 186 18.71 -7.46 -6.93
C ARG A 186 17.58 -6.45 -6.90
N ALA A 187 17.06 -6.19 -5.71
CA ALA A 187 16.14 -5.08 -5.46
C ALA A 187 16.93 -3.86 -4.95
N GLU A 188 16.77 -2.71 -5.59
CA GLU A 188 17.40 -1.45 -5.23
C GLU A 188 16.35 -0.38 -4.94
N LEU A 189 16.50 0.30 -3.81
CA LEU A 189 15.72 1.48 -3.47
C LEU A 189 16.31 2.70 -4.19
N LEU A 190 15.55 3.24 -5.14
CA LEU A 190 15.94 4.34 -6.01
C LEU A 190 15.04 5.56 -5.75
N TYR A 191 15.45 6.71 -6.26
CA TYR A 191 14.74 7.98 -6.13
C TYR A 191 14.50 8.56 -7.52
N PHE A 192 13.28 9.02 -7.75
CA PHE A 192 12.94 9.72 -8.98
C PHE A 192 13.29 11.20 -8.85
N GLU A 193 14.06 11.72 -9.79
CA GLU A 193 14.42 13.14 -9.85
C GLU A 193 13.17 13.96 -10.23
N LYS A 194 12.94 15.07 -9.52
CA LYS A 194 11.88 16.03 -9.85
C LYS A 194 12.35 17.07 -10.85
#